data_AF-A0A553LD66-F1
#
_entry.id   AF-A0A553LD66-F1
#
_cell.length_a   1.000
_cell.length_b   1.000
_cell.length_c   1.000
_cell.angle_alpha   90.00
_cell.angle_beta   90.00
_cell.angle_gamma   90.00
#
_symmetry.space_group_name_H-M   'P 1'
#
loop_
_entity.id
_entity.type
_entity.pdbx_description
1 polymer ?
#
loop_
_entity_poly.entity_id
_entity_poly.type
_entity_poly.pdbx_seq_one_letter_code
_entity_poly.pdbx_strand_id
1 'polypeptide(L)'
;MKRETLFLKASLVLIGLPVLALCLFLVPALAKVAVKLVPTFPWIKYFVYLVFEASALPFYFALYQAFRLLVYIDRNDAFSEASVKALKTIKHCAVAISGLHLLVLPLFYLFAEKDDAPGVIFVGLIVPFASLVIAVFAAVLQKLLQQAIEIKQENELTI
;
A
#
# COMPACT_ATOMS: atom_id res chain seq x y z
N MET A 1 -25.73 -1.72 3.38
CA MET A 1 -24.42 -2.42 3.27
C MET A 1 -24.03 -2.78 1.84
N LYS A 2 -24.85 -3.50 1.05
CA LYS A 2 -24.46 -3.97 -0.31
C LYS A 2 -24.17 -2.84 -1.32
N ARG A 3 -24.80 -1.67 -1.19
CA ARG A 3 -24.58 -0.53 -2.09
C ARG A 3 -23.28 0.19 -1.74
N GLU A 4 -22.99 0.28 -0.46
CA GLU A 4 -21.80 0.90 0.13
C GLU A 4 -20.56 0.06 -0.17
N THR A 5 -20.63 -1.27 -0.02
CA THR A 5 -19.55 -2.18 -0.41
C THR A 5 -19.34 -2.22 -1.91
N LEU A 6 -20.40 -2.11 -2.73
CA LEU A 6 -20.27 -2.00 -4.18
C LEU A 6 -19.49 -0.73 -4.58
N PHE A 7 -19.81 0.40 -3.97
CA PHE A 7 -19.05 1.65 -4.16
C PHE A 7 -17.58 1.46 -3.79
N LEU A 8 -17.29 0.88 -2.63
CA LEU A 8 -15.90 0.64 -2.20
C LEU A 8 -15.15 -0.32 -3.13
N LYS A 9 -15.80 -1.39 -3.60
CA LYS A 9 -15.20 -2.33 -4.58
C LYS A 9 -14.86 -1.64 -5.89
N ALA A 10 -15.77 -0.80 -6.40
CA ALA A 10 -15.51 0.01 -7.59
C ALA A 10 -14.33 0.97 -7.38
N SER A 11 -14.27 1.63 -6.22
CA SER A 11 -13.15 2.50 -5.85
C SER A 11 -11.81 1.76 -5.80
N LEU A 12 -11.76 0.53 -5.29
CA LEU A 12 -10.53 -0.28 -5.30
C LEU A 12 -10.02 -0.54 -6.73
N VAL A 13 -10.92 -0.87 -7.66
CA VAL A 13 -10.58 -1.04 -9.09
C VAL A 13 -10.11 0.28 -9.69
N LEU A 14 -10.85 1.36 -9.41
CA LEU A 14 -10.53 2.70 -9.91
C LEU A 14 -9.15 3.19 -9.42
N ILE A 15 -8.76 2.88 -8.18
CA ILE A 15 -7.44 3.24 -7.63
C ILE A 15 -6.32 2.36 -8.22
N GLY A 16 -6.62 1.10 -8.56
CA GLY A 16 -5.64 0.21 -9.18
C GLY A 16 -5.19 0.65 -10.57
N LEU A 17 -6.10 1.19 -11.40
CA LEU A 17 -5.81 1.56 -12.79
C LEU A 17 -4.75 2.68 -12.93
N PRO A 18 -4.85 3.83 -12.22
CA PRO A 18 -3.83 4.86 -12.23
C PRO A 18 -2.47 4.33 -11.78
N VAL A 19 -2.42 3.49 -10.74
CA VAL A 19 -1.15 2.93 -10.27
C VAL A 19 -0.51 2.05 -11.34
N LEU A 20 -1.30 1.27 -12.09
CA LEU A 20 -0.79 0.51 -13.23
C LEU A 20 -0.19 1.43 -14.29
N ALA A 21 -0.89 2.52 -14.63
CA ALA A 21 -0.39 3.50 -15.59
C ALA A 21 0.90 4.17 -15.08
N LEU A 22 1.01 4.48 -13.78
CA LEU A 22 2.23 5.02 -13.19
C LEU A 22 3.39 4.02 -13.30
N CYS A 23 3.18 2.74 -13.01
CA CYS A 23 4.18 1.70 -13.21
C CYS A 23 4.66 1.63 -14.67
N LEU A 24 3.72 1.61 -15.62
CA LEU A 24 4.07 1.45 -17.05
C LEU A 24 4.72 2.69 -17.68
N PHE A 25 4.33 3.91 -17.27
CA PHE A 25 4.75 5.14 -17.95
C PHE A 25 5.67 6.02 -17.09
N LEU A 26 5.36 6.19 -15.80
CA LEU A 26 6.13 7.09 -14.92
C LEU A 26 7.43 6.43 -14.44
N VAL A 27 7.41 5.15 -14.04
CA VAL A 27 8.62 4.47 -13.53
C VAL A 27 9.75 4.45 -14.59
N PRO A 28 9.50 4.16 -15.87
CA PRO A 28 10.55 4.29 -16.89
C PRO A 28 11.10 5.71 -17.05
N ALA A 29 10.26 6.74 -16.87
CA ALA A 29 10.70 8.12 -16.91
C ALA A 29 11.61 8.45 -15.71
N LEU A 30 11.20 8.04 -14.50
CA LEU A 30 12.00 8.20 -13.28
C LEU A 30 13.34 7.46 -13.37
N ALA A 31 13.36 6.26 -13.95
CA ALA A 31 14.57 5.48 -14.16
C ALA A 31 15.57 6.21 -15.09
N LYS A 32 15.08 6.88 -16.14
CA LYS A 32 15.91 7.73 -17.01
C LYS A 32 16.45 8.95 -16.27
N VAL A 33 15.65 9.57 -15.42
CA VAL A 33 16.08 10.70 -14.57
C VAL A 33 17.18 10.24 -13.61
N ALA A 34 17.02 9.10 -12.94
CA ALA A 34 18.01 8.57 -12.00
C ALA A 34 19.40 8.35 -12.65
N VAL A 35 19.45 7.86 -13.90
CA VAL A 35 20.72 7.73 -14.65
C VAL A 35 21.37 9.09 -14.92
N LYS A 36 20.59 10.14 -15.19
CA LYS A 36 21.10 11.51 -15.36
C LYS A 36 21.58 12.13 -14.03
N LEU A 37 20.96 11.74 -12.92
CA LEU A 37 21.37 12.18 -11.57
C LEU A 37 22.69 11.52 -11.15
N VAL A 38 22.86 10.23 -11.44
CA VAL A 38 24.04 9.45 -11.05
C VAL A 38 24.72 8.84 -12.29
N PRO A 39 25.37 9.67 -13.14
CA PRO A 39 25.91 9.21 -14.42
C PRO A 39 27.06 8.20 -14.27
N THR A 40 27.76 8.22 -13.13
CA THR A 40 28.82 7.25 -12.80
C THR A 40 28.30 5.86 -12.50
N PHE A 41 27.00 5.70 -12.22
CA PHE A 41 26.37 4.41 -11.91
C PHE A 41 25.07 4.19 -12.71
N PRO A 42 25.14 3.86 -14.01
CA PRO A 42 23.96 3.68 -14.87
C PRO A 42 23.02 2.54 -14.45
N TRP A 43 23.51 1.59 -13.65
CA TRP A 43 22.71 0.49 -13.09
C TRP A 43 21.64 0.97 -12.10
N ILE A 44 21.70 2.22 -11.63
CA ILE A 44 20.69 2.85 -10.76
C ILE A 44 19.26 2.77 -11.31
N LYS A 45 19.10 2.71 -12.64
CA LYS A 45 17.79 2.51 -13.27
C LYS A 45 17.10 1.21 -12.79
N TYR A 46 17.86 0.14 -12.59
CA TYR A 46 17.32 -1.14 -12.13
C TYR A 46 16.92 -1.08 -10.65
N PHE A 47 17.61 -0.26 -9.85
CA PHE A 47 17.19 0.02 -8.49
C PHE A 47 15.84 0.75 -8.45
N VAL A 48 15.65 1.76 -9.32
CA VAL A 48 14.34 2.44 -9.48
C VAL A 48 13.26 1.44 -9.88
N TYR A 49 13.49 0.64 -10.93
CA TYR A 49 12.53 -0.39 -11.32
C TYR A 49 12.25 -1.37 -10.18
N LEU A 50 13.27 -1.83 -9.47
CA LEU A 50 13.11 -2.76 -8.36
C LEU A 50 12.23 -2.17 -7.26
N VAL A 51 12.46 -0.92 -6.84
CA VAL A 51 11.65 -0.31 -5.78
C VAL A 51 10.19 -0.13 -6.20
N PHE A 52 9.93 0.44 -7.38
CA PHE A 52 8.57 0.76 -7.81
C PHE A 52 7.79 -0.46 -8.30
N GLU A 53 8.41 -1.36 -9.07
CA GLU A 53 7.74 -2.58 -9.55
C GLU A 53 7.57 -3.60 -8.41
N ALA A 54 8.56 -3.76 -7.52
CA ALA A 54 8.40 -4.67 -6.39
C ALA A 54 7.37 -4.17 -5.37
N SER A 55 7.15 -2.86 -5.27
CA SER A 55 6.11 -2.29 -4.41
C SER A 55 4.70 -2.35 -5.03
N ALA A 56 4.59 -2.48 -6.35
CA ALA A 56 3.31 -2.75 -7.03
C ALA A 56 2.70 -4.09 -6.57
N LEU A 57 3.53 -5.12 -6.36
CA LEU A 57 3.06 -6.44 -5.89
C LEU A 57 2.29 -6.39 -4.55
N PRO A 58 2.87 -5.88 -3.43
CA PRO A 58 2.13 -5.75 -2.18
C PRO A 58 0.97 -4.76 -2.30
N PHE A 59 1.04 -3.74 -3.17
CA PHE A 59 -0.07 -2.82 -3.40
C PHE A 59 -1.30 -3.54 -3.97
N TYR A 60 -1.14 -4.27 -5.09
CA TYR A 60 -2.26 -5.02 -5.68
C TYR A 60 -2.73 -6.15 -4.76
N PHE A 61 -1.83 -6.77 -4.01
CA PHE A 61 -2.21 -7.78 -3.04
C PHE A 61 -3.02 -7.18 -1.87
N ALA A 62 -2.70 -5.98 -1.42
CA ALA A 62 -3.51 -5.25 -0.44
C ALA A 62 -4.90 -4.90 -0.99
N LEU A 63 -4.99 -4.44 -2.26
CA LEU A 63 -6.28 -4.17 -2.91
C LEU A 63 -7.14 -5.44 -2.99
N TYR A 64 -6.54 -6.58 -3.34
CA TYR A 64 -7.24 -7.86 -3.36
C TYR A 64 -7.77 -8.26 -1.98
N GLN A 65 -6.96 -8.10 -0.93
CA GLN A 65 -7.40 -8.41 0.44
C GLN A 65 -8.47 -7.43 0.94
N ALA A 66 -8.39 -6.16 0.57
CA ALA A 66 -9.44 -5.18 0.83
C ALA A 66 -10.75 -5.56 0.13
N PHE A 67 -10.67 -6.01 -1.13
CA PHE A 67 -11.84 -6.50 -1.87
C PHE A 67 -12.47 -7.72 -1.16
N ARG A 68 -11.65 -8.67 -0.69
CA ARG A 68 -12.13 -9.82 0.08
C ARG A 68 -12.81 -9.43 1.39
N LEU A 69 -12.28 -8.44 2.12
CA LEU A 69 -12.95 -7.90 3.30
C LEU A 69 -14.36 -7.40 2.97
N LEU A 70 -14.51 -6.67 1.85
CA LEU A 70 -15.82 -6.19 1.40
C LEU A 70 -16.77 -7.35 1.02
N VAL A 71 -16.24 -8.45 0.47
CA VAL A 71 -17.03 -9.66 0.20
C VAL A 71 -17.47 -10.33 1.51
N TYR A 72 -16.63 -10.38 2.54
CA TYR A 72 -17.02 -10.91 3.85
C TYR A 72 -18.12 -10.08 4.50
N ILE A 73 -18.03 -8.75 4.40
CA ILE A 73 -19.07 -7.83 4.87
C ILE A 73 -20.40 -8.11 4.16
N ASP A 74 -20.39 -8.30 2.83
CA ASP A 74 -21.61 -8.62 2.07
C ASP A 74 -22.24 -9.97 2.45
N ARG A 75 -21.44 -10.89 2.97
CA ARG A 75 -21.86 -12.22 3.42
C ARG A 75 -22.23 -12.26 4.91
N ASN A 76 -22.23 -11.12 5.60
CA ASN A 76 -22.38 -11.02 7.06
C ASN A 76 -21.32 -11.82 7.86
N ASP A 77 -20.14 -12.02 7.27
CA ASP A 77 -19.02 -12.78 7.84
C ASP A 77 -17.82 -11.87 8.17
N ALA A 78 -18.11 -10.60 8.51
CA ALA A 78 -17.10 -9.59 8.81
C ALA A 78 -16.33 -9.91 10.12
N PHE A 79 -17.01 -10.50 11.11
CA PHE A 79 -16.42 -10.92 12.39
C PHE A 79 -15.91 -12.35 12.29
N SER A 80 -14.87 -12.54 11.49
CA SER A 80 -14.25 -13.85 11.24
C SER A 80 -12.72 -13.77 11.25
N GLU A 81 -12.10 -14.90 11.56
CA GLU A 81 -10.65 -15.09 11.44
C GLU A 81 -10.13 -14.79 10.02
N ALA A 82 -10.97 -15.02 9.01
CA ALA A 82 -10.66 -14.68 7.62
C ALA A 82 -10.52 -13.16 7.41
N SER A 83 -11.37 -12.37 8.06
CA SER A 83 -11.29 -10.91 8.04
C SER A 83 -10.08 -10.38 8.81
N VAL A 84 -9.77 -10.96 9.98
CA VAL A 84 -8.54 -10.62 10.72
C VAL A 84 -7.30 -10.92 9.87
N LYS A 85 -7.26 -12.09 9.21
CA LYS A 85 -6.15 -12.47 8.33
C LYS A 85 -5.99 -11.51 7.16
N ALA A 86 -7.09 -11.04 6.57
CA ALA A 86 -7.05 -10.07 5.49
C ALA A 86 -6.48 -8.71 5.96
N LEU A 87 -6.92 -8.20 7.12
CA LEU A 87 -6.36 -6.97 7.73
C LEU A 87 -4.88 -7.13 8.08
N LYS A 88 -4.49 -8.29 8.62
CA LYS A 88 -3.09 -8.63 8.87
C LYS A 88 -2.29 -8.57 7.57
N THR A 89 -2.77 -9.13 6.47
CA THR A 89 -2.07 -9.04 5.18
C THR A 89 -1.96 -7.60 4.68
N ILE A 90 -3.04 -6.81 4.70
CA ILE A 90 -3.03 -5.40 4.29
C ILE A 90 -1.96 -4.61 5.06
N LYS A 91 -1.88 -4.81 6.38
CA LYS A 91 -0.84 -4.21 7.22
C LYS A 91 0.57 -4.55 6.72
N HIS A 92 0.88 -5.83 6.49
CA HIS A 92 2.22 -6.23 6.05
C HIS A 92 2.55 -5.70 4.66
N CYS A 93 1.58 -5.67 3.74
CA CYS A 93 1.73 -5.04 2.44
C CYS A 93 2.07 -3.55 2.57
N ALA A 94 1.35 -2.82 3.41
CA ALA A 94 1.57 -1.41 3.63
C ALA A 94 2.95 -1.12 4.28
N VAL A 95 3.39 -1.95 5.23
CA VAL A 95 4.76 -1.87 5.79
C VAL A 95 5.81 -2.10 4.70
N ALA A 96 5.63 -3.12 3.85
CA ALA A 96 6.56 -3.41 2.76
C ALA A 96 6.66 -2.26 1.75
N ILE A 97 5.51 -1.69 1.34
CA ILE A 97 5.47 -0.53 0.44
C ILE A 97 6.19 0.66 1.06
N SER A 98 5.94 0.94 2.34
CA SER A 98 6.60 2.03 3.07
C SER A 98 8.11 1.84 3.09
N GLY A 99 8.59 0.67 3.51
CA GLY A 99 10.01 0.36 3.55
C GLY A 99 10.70 0.46 2.19
N LEU A 100 10.09 -0.09 1.13
CA LEU A 100 10.63 0.00 -0.23
C LEU A 100 10.77 1.46 -0.69
N HIS A 101 9.76 2.30 -0.47
CA HIS A 101 9.81 3.70 -0.91
C HIS A 101 10.75 4.56 -0.07
N LEU A 102 11.04 4.20 1.18
CA LEU A 102 12.10 4.89 1.94
C LEU A 102 13.47 4.70 1.28
N LEU A 103 13.71 3.56 0.59
CA LEU A 103 14.98 3.30 -0.09
C LEU A 103 15.23 4.23 -1.28
N VAL A 104 14.18 4.79 -1.90
CA VAL A 104 14.33 5.70 -3.06
C VAL A 104 14.51 7.16 -2.64
N LEU A 105 14.30 7.52 -1.37
CA LEU A 105 14.46 8.89 -0.87
C LEU A 105 15.83 9.54 -1.15
N PRO A 106 16.98 8.83 -1.12
CA PRO A 106 18.25 9.42 -1.51
C PRO A 106 18.24 9.96 -2.94
N LEU A 107 17.53 9.33 -3.87
CA LEU A 107 17.39 9.85 -5.24
C LEU A 107 16.54 11.13 -5.28
N PHE A 108 15.51 11.24 -4.43
CA PHE A 108 14.73 12.47 -4.29
C PHE A 108 15.56 13.61 -3.70
N TYR A 109 16.45 13.31 -2.74
CA TYR A 109 17.39 14.29 -2.19
C TYR A 109 18.37 14.80 -3.27
N LEU A 110 19.00 13.89 -4.02
CA LEU A 110 19.91 14.27 -5.11
C LEU A 110 19.21 15.08 -6.21
N PHE A 111 17.96 14.74 -6.52
CA PHE A 111 17.16 15.52 -7.46
C PHE A 111 16.86 16.93 -6.93
N ALA A 112 16.46 17.02 -5.66
CA ALA A 112 16.15 18.29 -5.01
C ALA A 112 17.35 19.23 -4.96
N GLU A 113 18.55 18.70 -4.72
CA GLU A 113 19.80 19.46 -4.75
C GLU A 113 20.16 19.92 -6.17
N LYS A 114 20.00 19.05 -7.17
CA LYS A 114 20.39 19.34 -8.56
C LYS A 114 19.49 20.38 -9.24
N ASP A 115 18.18 20.29 -9.01
CA ASP A 115 17.18 21.16 -9.66
C ASP A 115 16.78 22.36 -8.75
N ASP A 116 17.52 22.60 -7.65
CA ASP A 116 17.25 23.65 -6.66
C ASP A 116 15.80 23.65 -6.15
N ALA A 117 15.29 22.44 -5.90
CA ALA A 117 13.88 22.16 -5.59
C ALA A 117 13.75 21.33 -4.29
N PRO A 118 14.07 21.90 -3.11
CA PRO A 118 14.07 21.17 -1.83
C PRO A 118 12.72 20.53 -1.48
N GLY A 119 11.61 21.10 -1.97
CA GLY A 119 10.26 20.60 -1.74
C GLY A 119 9.99 19.20 -2.30
N VAL A 120 10.78 18.73 -3.27
CA VAL A 120 10.59 17.43 -3.93
C VAL A 120 10.81 16.26 -2.95
N ILE A 121 11.57 16.45 -1.88
CA ILE A 121 11.75 15.45 -0.83
C ILE A 121 10.40 15.09 -0.19
N PHE A 122 9.51 16.07 0.03
CA PHE A 122 8.18 15.81 0.59
C PHE A 122 7.30 15.00 -0.37
N VAL A 123 7.47 15.18 -1.68
CA VAL A 123 6.78 14.36 -2.69
C VAL A 123 7.22 12.90 -2.57
N GLY A 124 8.52 12.66 -2.40
CA GLY A 124 9.07 11.33 -2.15
C GLY A 124 8.56 10.67 -0.85
N LEU A 125 8.13 11.48 0.12
CA LEU A 125 7.61 11.02 1.42
C LEU A 125 6.10 10.68 1.39
N ILE A 126 5.34 11.10 0.38
CA ILE A 126 3.89 10.87 0.32
C ILE A 126 3.54 9.38 0.41
N VAL A 127 4.16 8.56 -0.45
CA VAL A 127 3.87 7.12 -0.51
C VAL A 127 4.27 6.38 0.77
N PRO A 128 5.50 6.55 1.31
CA PRO A 128 5.87 5.83 2.53
C PRO A 128 5.05 6.28 3.74
N PHE A 129 4.70 7.58 3.83
CA PHE A 129 3.86 8.08 4.91
C PHE A 129 2.41 7.58 4.80
N ALA A 130 1.78 7.66 3.63
CA ALA A 130 0.44 7.13 3.43
C ALA A 130 0.36 5.62 3.73
N SER A 131 1.39 4.87 3.31
CA SER A 131 1.49 3.44 3.59
C SER A 131 1.67 3.16 5.09
N LEU A 132 2.42 3.99 5.81
CA LEU A 132 2.55 3.88 7.26
C LEU A 132 1.20 4.10 7.96
N VAL A 133 0.44 5.12 7.56
CA VAL A 133 -0.91 5.39 8.09
C VAL A 133 -1.83 4.19 7.85
N ILE A 134 -1.83 3.62 6.64
CA ILE A 134 -2.61 2.41 6.32
C ILE A 134 -2.18 1.23 7.19
N ALA A 135 -0.88 1.03 7.39
CA ALA A 135 -0.36 -0.05 8.22
C ALA A 135 -0.84 0.07 9.68
N VAL A 136 -0.71 1.26 10.26
CA VAL A 136 -1.17 1.54 11.64
C VAL A 136 -2.69 1.35 11.74
N PHE A 137 -3.45 1.89 10.80
CA PHE A 137 -4.91 1.75 10.77
C PHE A 137 -5.35 0.29 10.66
N ALA A 138 -4.76 -0.47 9.75
CA ALA A 138 -5.04 -1.91 9.60
C ALA A 138 -4.65 -2.69 10.86
N ALA A 139 -3.58 -2.31 11.56
CA ALA A 139 -3.19 -2.93 12.83
C ALA A 139 -4.21 -2.68 13.95
N VAL A 140 -4.75 -1.46 14.03
CA VAL A 140 -5.80 -1.11 14.99
C VAL A 140 -7.07 -1.91 14.69
N LEU A 141 -7.54 -1.91 13.45
CA LEU A 141 -8.72 -2.70 13.05
C LEU A 141 -8.52 -4.20 13.28
N GLN A 142 -7.32 -4.72 12.98
CA GLN A 142 -7.00 -6.13 13.20
C GLN A 142 -7.19 -6.50 14.69
N LYS A 143 -6.71 -5.67 15.62
CA LYS A 143 -6.84 -5.91 17.07
C LYS A 143 -8.29 -5.81 17.53
N LEU A 144 -9.00 -4.76 17.12
CA LEU A 144 -10.40 -4.55 17.50
C LEU A 144 -11.29 -5.69 17.00
N LEU A 145 -11.06 -6.14 15.77
CA LEU A 145 -11.84 -7.22 15.20
C LEU A 145 -11.57 -8.56 15.90
N GLN A 146 -10.31 -8.84 16.26
CA GLN A 146 -9.97 -10.03 17.04
C GLN A 146 -10.69 -10.04 18.39
N GLN A 147 -10.65 -8.92 19.12
CA GLN A 147 -11.35 -8.79 20.41
C GLN A 147 -12.87 -8.98 20.26
N ALA A 148 -13.46 -8.43 19.20
CA ALA A 148 -14.89 -8.61 18.94
C ALA A 148 -15.26 -10.06 18.64
N ILE A 149 -14.39 -10.82 17.97
CA ILE A 149 -14.57 -12.26 17.72
C ILE A 149 -14.50 -13.05 19.03
N GLU A 150 -13.51 -12.77 19.88
CA GLU A 150 -13.34 -13.43 21.18
C GLU A 150 -14.57 -13.24 22.08
N ILE A 151 -15.07 -11.99 22.18
CA ILE A 151 -16.29 -11.67 22.95
C ILE A 151 -17.51 -12.41 22.40
N LYS A 152 -17.66 -12.46 21.06
CA LYS A 152 -18.76 -13.18 20.42
C LYS A 152 -18.72 -14.67 20.75
N GLN A 153 -17.53 -15.28 20.68
CA GLN A 153 -17.34 -16.69 20.99
C GLN A 153 -17.62 -17.01 22.46
N GLU A 154 -17.21 -16.14 23.39
CA GLU A 154 -17.51 -16.30 24.82
C GLU A 154 -19.02 -16.24 25.11
N ASN A 155 -19.73 -15.31 24.48
CA ASN A 155 -21.19 -15.20 24.59
C ASN A 155 -21.92 -16.43 24.01
N GLU A 156 -21.42 -17.02 22.93
CA GLU A 156 -22.00 -18.25 22.35
C GLU A 156 -21.75 -19.50 23.21
N LEU A 157 -20.71 -19.50 24.06
CA LEU A 157 -20.37 -20.61 24.94
C LEU A 157 -21.07 -20.57 26.32
N THR A 158 -21.67 -19.44 26.69
CA THR A 158 -22.29 -19.22 28.01
C THR A 158 -23.81 -19.25 28.02
N ILE A 159 -24.46 -19.37 26.85
CA ILE A 159 -25.92 -19.49 26.69
C ILE A 159 -26.31 -20.96 26.49
#